data_AF-A0A3B6U6S8-F1
#
_entry.id   AF-A0A3B6U6S8-F1
#
_cell.length_a   1.000
_cell.length_b   1.000
_cell.length_c   1.000
_cell.angle_alpha   90.00
_cell.angle_beta   90.00
_cell.angle_gamma   90.00
#
_symmetry.space_group_name_H-M   'P 1'
#
loop_
_entity.id
_entity.type
_entity.pdbx_description
1 polymer ?
#
loop_
_entity_poly.entity_id
_entity_poly.type
_entity_poly.pdbx_seq_one_letter_code
_entity_poly.pdbx_strand_id
1 'polypeptide(L)'
;MADWTSDSDGSDKFEWDSDGEAEASSAPAMRNFDAPGPSTLSSNGWINGEPPPTSLIEGYVAMGFPKEMVVRSSKEIGHGDADALLELLLTYKALGDDDDALGNHSTSGCNLPIVEDDDDLDFENWDGDDDTGGRESSSDDSGYEEFLREMSDKDEKINSLRDMGFSEDEANMAITICGVDADLSVLVDSISASQVTEVCHSRNLSDHQVTARCFDSFGGKKRARLIEESKKKRKRYGGGAQGKRPSSDGSDEESMPLPNPMVGFNLPGYRGPSMTRVLPELATGPPYFYYENVARAPKGVWAKITRFLFDIQPEFVDSLHLCAAARKRGYIHNLPTENRSPLLPLPPKTIFEAFPHDKKWWPSWDQRTHFNCLQTCTASAPVTERIQQKLSSSGNPPPQSVQKYVRHQCSKWNLVWVGKDKAAPLEPHEMEYLLGFPKDHTRGFGKTQRYKSLGNSFQVDTVAYHLSVLRDMFPNGITVLSLFTGIGGGEVALHKLGIHMRAVVSIEICKANRKILRSWWDQTQTGTLIEIDDVKSLKDDEIASYVHRFGGFDLVIGGSPCNNLAGSNRHHRDGLEGEHSSLFYDYFRILNSVKSAMANM
;
A
#
# COMPACT_ATOMS: atom_id res chain seq x y z
N MET A 1 23.41 21.32 -51.84
CA MET A 1 23.35 20.73 -53.20
C MET A 1 23.88 19.31 -53.08
N ALA A 2 23.34 18.37 -53.87
CA ALA A 2 23.06 17.00 -53.43
C ALA A 2 21.94 16.95 -52.37
N ASP A 3 21.01 16.04 -52.61
CA ASP A 3 19.74 15.76 -51.92
C ASP A 3 19.67 14.21 -51.77
N TRP A 4 18.48 13.61 -51.81
CA TRP A 4 18.17 12.16 -51.81
C TRP A 4 17.97 11.50 -50.44
N THR A 5 16.87 11.92 -49.81
CA THR A 5 15.73 11.03 -49.46
C THR A 5 15.98 9.63 -48.89
N SER A 6 15.45 9.42 -47.69
CA SER A 6 14.55 8.31 -47.29
C SER A 6 14.99 6.86 -47.51
N ASP A 7 15.03 6.10 -46.41
CA ASP A 7 14.11 4.97 -46.30
C ASP A 7 13.53 4.87 -44.88
N SER A 8 12.36 4.27 -44.75
CA SER A 8 11.63 4.11 -43.49
C SER A 8 11.43 2.64 -43.15
N ASP A 9 11.58 2.27 -41.88
CA ASP A 9 11.03 1.01 -41.39
C ASP A 9 10.39 1.17 -40.00
N GLY A 10 9.32 0.41 -39.76
CA GLY A 10 8.38 0.67 -38.67
C GLY A 10 8.85 0.17 -37.30
N SER A 11 8.93 1.06 -36.31
CA SER A 11 9.04 0.67 -34.90
C SER A 11 7.66 0.27 -34.35
N ASP A 12 7.26 -0.99 -34.55
CA ASP A 12 6.01 -1.51 -33.98
C ASP A 12 5.97 -1.36 -32.45
N LYS A 13 5.04 -0.52 -31.98
CA LYS A 13 4.77 -0.30 -30.56
C LYS A 13 4.02 -1.52 -30.02
N PHE A 14 4.77 -2.52 -29.54
CA PHE A 14 4.17 -3.73 -28.98
C PHE A 14 3.57 -3.46 -27.59
N GLU A 15 2.31 -3.04 -27.57
CA GLU A 15 1.51 -2.91 -26.36
C GLU A 15 1.19 -4.31 -25.80
N TRP A 16 1.29 -4.47 -24.47
CA TRP A 16 1.09 -5.74 -23.77
C TRP A 16 -0.19 -5.69 -22.94
N ASP A 17 -1.32 -5.83 -23.62
CA ASP A 17 -2.53 -6.35 -22.99
C ASP A 17 -2.37 -7.87 -22.75
N SER A 18 -2.96 -8.37 -21.67
CA SER A 18 -2.76 -9.75 -21.21
C SER A 18 -3.96 -10.25 -20.43
N ASP A 19 -5.11 -10.20 -21.09
CA ASP A 19 -6.32 -10.95 -20.70
C ASP A 19 -6.38 -12.25 -21.51
N GLY A 20 -6.89 -13.31 -20.88
CA GLY A 20 -6.87 -14.66 -21.43
C GLY A 20 -7.32 -15.68 -20.39
N GLU A 21 -8.60 -16.06 -20.49
CA GLU A 21 -9.24 -17.03 -19.61
C GLU A 21 -8.80 -18.47 -19.96
N ALA A 22 -8.95 -19.38 -18.99
CA ALA A 22 -8.96 -20.82 -19.22
C ALA A 22 -9.89 -21.47 -18.20
N GLU A 23 -11.00 -22.06 -18.66
CA GLU A 23 -11.97 -22.74 -17.80
C GLU A 23 -11.44 -24.08 -17.26
N ALA A 24 -12.12 -24.59 -16.23
CA ALA A 24 -11.83 -25.91 -15.66
C ALA A 24 -12.30 -27.05 -16.59
N SER A 25 -11.64 -28.21 -16.50
CA SER A 25 -12.13 -29.46 -17.06
C SER A 25 -11.89 -30.62 -16.09
N SER A 26 -12.80 -31.58 -16.05
CA SER A 26 -12.97 -32.51 -14.92
C SER A 26 -12.85 -33.97 -15.31
N ALA A 27 -12.27 -34.77 -14.41
CA ALA A 27 -12.39 -36.23 -14.33
C ALA A 27 -11.73 -37.03 -15.51
N PRO A 28 -11.62 -38.38 -15.44
CA PRO A 28 -12.01 -39.30 -14.36
C PRO A 28 -10.85 -40.17 -13.80
N ALA A 29 -11.18 -41.05 -12.84
CA ALA A 29 -10.24 -41.99 -12.23
C ALA A 29 -10.72 -43.46 -12.32
N MET A 30 -9.78 -44.36 -12.62
CA MET A 30 -9.83 -45.82 -12.40
C MET A 30 -8.39 -46.23 -12.02
N ARG A 31 -8.06 -46.77 -10.84
CA ARG A 31 -8.50 -48.01 -10.16
C ARG A 31 -8.02 -49.31 -10.82
N ASN A 32 -7.04 -49.95 -10.18
CA ASN A 32 -7.04 -51.31 -9.62
C ASN A 32 -5.60 -51.65 -9.17
N PHE A 33 -5.33 -51.77 -7.86
CA PHE A 33 -5.49 -52.96 -7.01
C PHE A 33 -4.33 -53.97 -7.10
N ASP A 34 -3.53 -54.00 -6.04
CA ASP A 34 -3.14 -55.23 -5.34
C ASP A 34 -3.27 -54.96 -3.83
N ALA A 35 -3.53 -55.99 -3.03
CA ALA A 35 -3.83 -55.89 -1.58
C ALA A 35 -3.29 -57.13 -0.84
N PRO A 36 -3.17 -57.12 0.51
CA PRO A 36 -4.37 -57.37 1.34
C PRO A 36 -4.46 -56.59 2.68
N GLY A 37 -5.68 -56.27 3.10
CA GLY A 37 -6.07 -56.11 4.51
C GLY A 37 -6.66 -57.41 5.08
N PRO A 38 -7.36 -57.44 6.23
CA PRO A 38 -8.00 -56.34 6.98
C PRO A 38 -7.30 -56.13 8.37
N SER A 39 -7.84 -55.63 9.50
CA SER A 39 -9.22 -55.42 9.95
C SER A 39 -9.41 -54.34 11.04
N THR A 40 -10.58 -53.68 10.99
CA THR A 40 -11.44 -53.19 12.10
C THR A 40 -10.86 -52.74 13.45
N LEU A 41 -11.13 -51.45 13.74
CA LEU A 41 -11.58 -50.87 15.03
C LEU A 41 -11.17 -51.53 16.36
N SER A 42 -10.52 -50.74 17.21
CA SER A 42 -11.10 -50.38 18.53
C SER A 42 -10.49 -49.07 19.04
N SER A 43 -11.33 -48.16 19.54
CA SER A 43 -10.90 -47.02 20.33
C SER A 43 -10.63 -47.47 21.77
N ASN A 44 -9.38 -47.37 22.23
CA ASN A 44 -9.01 -47.55 23.63
C ASN A 44 -8.00 -46.46 24.01
N GLY A 45 -8.42 -45.48 24.80
CA GLY A 45 -7.51 -44.47 25.35
C GLY A 45 -6.71 -45.04 26.51
N TRP A 46 -5.39 -45.09 26.40
CA TRP A 46 -4.50 -45.67 27.42
C TRP A 46 -3.76 -44.59 28.20
N ILE A 47 -4.35 -44.27 29.36
CA ILE A 47 -3.75 -43.91 30.65
C ILE A 47 -2.28 -43.42 30.64
N ASN A 48 -2.07 -42.18 31.06
CA ASN A 48 -0.75 -41.67 31.47
C ASN A 48 -0.20 -42.49 32.66
N GLY A 49 1.00 -43.08 32.54
CA GLY A 49 1.64 -43.72 33.71
C GLY A 49 2.79 -44.71 33.46
N GLU A 50 2.97 -45.24 32.25
CA GLU A 50 4.08 -46.15 31.96
C GLU A 50 5.41 -45.42 31.66
N PRO A 51 6.57 -46.00 32.02
CA PRO A 51 7.88 -45.42 31.71
C PRO A 51 8.21 -45.54 30.21
N PRO A 52 9.08 -44.65 29.68
CA PRO A 52 9.46 -44.63 28.26
C PRO A 52 9.96 -45.98 27.73
N PRO A 53 9.58 -46.38 26.50
CA PRO A 53 10.11 -47.58 25.86
C PRO A 53 11.63 -47.44 25.65
N THR A 54 12.39 -48.37 26.22
CA THR A 54 13.87 -48.29 26.34
C THR A 54 14.57 -48.04 25.00
N SER A 55 14.05 -48.61 23.92
CA SER A 55 14.57 -48.46 22.55
C SER A 55 14.59 -47.03 22.04
N LEU A 56 13.67 -46.16 22.50
CA LEU A 56 13.61 -44.77 22.08
C LEU A 56 14.70 -43.94 22.77
N ILE A 57 14.95 -44.18 24.06
CA ILE A 57 16.07 -43.57 24.81
C ILE A 57 17.42 -44.01 24.22
N GLU A 58 17.57 -45.30 23.90
CA GLU A 58 18.79 -45.83 23.30
C GLU A 58 19.09 -45.19 21.93
N GLY A 59 18.06 -44.84 21.14
CA GLY A 59 18.22 -44.08 19.90
C GLY A 59 18.85 -42.70 20.09
N TYR A 60 18.34 -41.89 21.01
CA TYR A 60 18.89 -40.55 21.26
C TYR A 60 20.27 -40.58 21.93
N VAL A 61 20.53 -41.58 22.79
CA VAL A 61 21.87 -41.80 23.36
C VAL A 61 22.88 -42.22 22.28
N ALA A 62 22.46 -43.05 21.31
CA ALA A 62 23.30 -43.41 20.16
C ALA A 62 23.60 -42.22 19.22
N MET A 63 22.75 -41.18 19.22
CA MET A 63 23.00 -39.90 18.53
C MET A 63 23.89 -38.93 19.34
N GLY A 64 24.39 -39.34 20.51
CA GLY A 64 25.39 -38.60 21.29
C GLY A 64 24.83 -37.64 22.34
N PHE A 65 23.54 -37.74 22.69
CA PHE A 65 22.96 -36.96 23.79
C PHE A 65 23.18 -37.67 25.16
N PRO A 66 23.50 -36.94 26.25
CA PRO A 66 23.65 -37.53 27.58
C PRO A 66 22.36 -38.22 28.04
N LYS A 67 22.47 -39.47 28.53
CA LYS A 67 21.31 -40.30 28.90
C LYS A 67 20.40 -39.64 29.95
N GLU A 68 20.97 -38.86 30.87
CA GLU A 68 20.22 -38.14 31.90
C GLU A 68 19.40 -36.97 31.32
N MET A 69 19.94 -36.28 30.30
CA MET A 69 19.24 -35.22 29.57
C MET A 69 18.08 -35.81 28.75
N VAL A 70 18.32 -36.90 28.02
CA VAL A 70 17.27 -37.64 27.27
C VAL A 70 16.15 -38.10 28.20
N VAL A 71 16.47 -38.64 29.38
CA VAL A 71 15.47 -39.06 30.37
C VAL A 71 14.70 -37.87 30.95
N ARG A 72 15.35 -36.72 31.19
CA ARG A 72 14.68 -35.49 31.65
C ARG A 72 13.67 -34.97 30.62
N SER A 73 14.12 -34.68 29.40
CA SER A 73 13.26 -34.18 28.32
C SER A 73 12.12 -35.13 27.96
N SER A 74 12.34 -36.45 28.07
CA SER A 74 11.28 -37.44 27.84
C SER A 74 10.14 -37.39 28.86
N LYS A 75 10.37 -36.84 30.06
CA LYS A 75 9.33 -36.62 31.10
C LYS A 75 8.62 -35.27 30.94
N GLU A 76 9.29 -34.28 30.38
CA GLU A 76 8.76 -32.91 30.24
C GLU A 76 7.76 -32.80 29.06
N ILE A 77 8.04 -33.46 27.93
CA ILE A 77 7.17 -33.43 26.74
C ILE A 77 6.19 -34.62 26.68
N GLY A 78 6.56 -35.76 27.26
CA GLY A 78 5.83 -37.02 27.07
C GLY A 78 6.07 -37.65 25.68
N HIS A 79 5.59 -38.88 25.48
CA HIS A 79 6.04 -39.74 24.36
C HIS A 79 5.19 -39.60 23.08
N GLY A 80 4.60 -38.42 22.86
CA GLY A 80 3.70 -38.16 21.73
C GLY A 80 4.38 -37.65 20.45
N ASP A 81 5.50 -36.93 20.59
CA ASP A 81 6.16 -36.22 19.48
C ASP A 81 7.69 -36.41 19.56
N ALA A 82 8.28 -36.89 18.46
CA ALA A 82 9.71 -37.14 18.35
C ALA A 82 10.50 -35.90 17.92
N ASP A 83 9.90 -35.02 17.11
CA ASP A 83 10.55 -33.82 16.60
C ASP A 83 10.62 -32.76 17.72
N ALA A 84 9.55 -32.62 18.52
CA ALA A 84 9.56 -31.78 19.71
C ALA A 84 10.60 -32.21 20.76
N LEU A 85 10.80 -33.52 20.94
CA LEU A 85 11.84 -34.04 21.84
C LEU A 85 13.26 -33.71 21.32
N LEU A 86 13.48 -33.79 20.01
CA LEU A 86 14.77 -33.47 19.39
C LEU A 86 15.10 -31.98 19.51
N GLU A 87 14.14 -31.08 19.25
CA GLU A 87 14.33 -29.64 19.41
C GLU A 87 14.62 -29.24 20.88
N LEU A 88 13.96 -29.87 21.87
CA LEU A 88 14.27 -29.63 23.28
C LEU A 88 15.68 -30.12 23.65
N LEU A 89 16.11 -31.27 23.12
CA LEU A 89 17.48 -31.78 23.35
C LEU A 89 18.56 -30.93 22.67
N LEU A 90 18.27 -30.36 21.49
CA LEU A 90 19.14 -29.38 20.84
C LEU A 90 19.20 -28.06 21.64
N THR A 91 18.07 -27.63 22.20
CA THR A 91 17.98 -26.44 23.06
C THR A 91 18.78 -26.61 24.34
N TYR A 92 18.62 -27.72 25.07
CA TYR A 92 19.42 -27.99 26.28
C TYR A 92 20.91 -28.18 25.98
N LYS A 93 21.28 -28.63 24.79
CA LYS A 93 22.69 -28.66 24.37
C LYS A 93 23.23 -27.24 24.12
N ALA A 94 22.49 -26.39 23.41
CA ALA A 94 22.89 -25.01 23.15
C ALA A 94 22.99 -24.14 24.42
N LEU A 95 22.32 -24.54 25.52
CA LEU A 95 22.41 -23.90 26.83
C LEU A 95 23.50 -24.50 27.75
N GLY A 96 24.21 -25.54 27.31
CA GLY A 96 25.16 -26.30 28.13
C GLY A 96 26.65 -26.10 27.80
N ASP A 97 26.98 -25.34 26.74
CA ASP A 97 28.35 -25.24 26.20
C ASP A 97 29.17 -24.04 26.75
N ASP A 98 28.65 -23.24 27.70
CA ASP A 98 29.29 -22.01 28.22
C ASP A 98 29.96 -22.12 29.61
N ASP A 99 29.83 -23.25 30.32
CA ASP A 99 30.19 -23.37 31.75
C ASP A 99 31.13 -24.56 32.06
N ASP A 100 32.40 -24.50 31.63
CA ASP A 100 33.44 -25.50 31.99
C ASP A 100 34.86 -24.88 32.09
N ALA A 101 35.01 -23.85 32.94
CA ALA A 101 36.28 -23.11 33.06
C ALA A 101 36.60 -22.51 34.44
N LEU A 102 36.59 -23.31 35.52
CA LEU A 102 37.60 -23.28 36.62
C LEU A 102 37.30 -24.31 37.71
N GLY A 103 38.35 -24.98 38.22
CA GLY A 103 38.22 -26.11 39.15
C GLY A 103 38.16 -25.76 40.64
N ASN A 104 37.69 -26.75 41.41
CA ASN A 104 37.64 -26.82 42.88
C ASN A 104 38.81 -26.14 43.62
N HIS A 105 38.54 -25.56 44.81
CA HIS A 105 38.87 -26.19 46.11
C HIS A 105 38.20 -25.43 47.28
N SER A 106 38.12 -26.06 48.46
CA SER A 106 37.15 -25.71 49.51
C SER A 106 37.71 -24.92 50.72
N THR A 107 36.77 -24.43 51.54
CA THR A 107 36.83 -24.16 53.00
C THR A 107 37.04 -22.72 53.51
N SER A 108 36.18 -22.38 54.48
CA SER A 108 36.42 -21.60 55.71
C SER A 108 36.66 -20.08 55.65
N GLY A 109 36.00 -19.36 56.55
CA GLY A 109 36.48 -18.07 57.06
C GLY A 109 35.43 -16.96 57.13
N CYS A 110 34.77 -16.83 58.28
CA CYS A 110 33.93 -15.67 58.60
C CYS A 110 34.73 -14.35 58.59
N ASN A 111 34.11 -13.23 58.21
CA ASN A 111 33.80 -12.13 59.15
C ASN A 111 33.19 -10.89 58.45
N LEU A 112 31.96 -10.55 58.83
CA LEU A 112 31.44 -9.18 58.91
C LEU A 112 32.19 -8.41 60.03
N PRO A 113 32.25 -7.05 60.08
CA PRO A 113 31.02 -6.24 60.31
C PRO A 113 31.03 -4.73 59.91
N ILE A 114 29.87 -4.06 60.11
CA ILE A 114 29.69 -2.66 60.63
C ILE A 114 30.19 -1.50 59.72
N VAL A 115 29.45 -0.40 59.48
CA VAL A 115 28.24 0.23 60.09
C VAL A 115 27.54 1.07 58.97
N GLU A 116 26.21 1.02 58.79
CA GLU A 116 25.17 1.99 59.26
C GLU A 116 25.40 3.46 58.82
N ASP A 117 24.46 4.31 58.39
CA ASP A 117 23.09 4.23 57.81
C ASP A 117 22.96 5.54 56.93
N ASP A 118 21.90 5.98 56.23
CA ASP A 118 20.41 5.84 56.21
C ASP A 118 20.00 6.15 54.72
N ASP A 119 18.76 6.18 54.19
CA ASP A 119 17.38 6.09 54.70
C ASP A 119 16.40 5.36 53.68
N ASP A 120 15.11 5.28 54.03
CA ASP A 120 14.03 4.43 53.46
C ASP A 120 13.48 4.74 52.03
N LEU A 121 13.02 3.69 51.32
CA LEU A 121 11.57 3.43 51.08
C LEU A 121 11.30 2.01 50.49
N ASP A 122 10.31 1.32 51.07
CA ASP A 122 9.90 -0.08 50.79
C ASP A 122 9.29 -0.31 49.37
N PHE A 123 9.36 -1.47 48.69
CA PHE A 123 9.32 -2.91 49.09
C PHE A 123 7.86 -3.40 49.38
N GLU A 124 7.33 -4.52 48.86
CA GLU A 124 7.83 -5.54 47.93
C GLU A 124 6.70 -6.17 47.08
N ASN A 125 7.07 -7.02 46.12
CA ASN A 125 6.26 -8.12 45.54
C ASN A 125 6.50 -9.40 46.35
N TRP A 126 5.47 -10.21 46.65
CA TRP A 126 5.72 -11.65 46.84
C TRP A 126 4.56 -12.59 46.44
N ASP A 127 4.87 -13.88 46.34
CA ASP A 127 4.26 -14.87 45.46
C ASP A 127 3.32 -15.88 46.17
N GLY A 128 2.73 -16.80 45.38
CA GLY A 128 2.19 -18.11 45.82
C GLY A 128 0.73 -18.11 46.30
N ASP A 129 -0.10 -19.15 46.07
CA ASP A 129 0.17 -20.51 45.55
C ASP A 129 -1.11 -21.14 44.93
N ASP A 130 -1.01 -22.42 44.51
CA ASP A 130 -2.02 -23.37 44.00
C ASP A 130 -3.32 -23.52 44.88
N ASP A 131 -4.40 -24.21 44.49
CA ASP A 131 -4.46 -25.50 43.77
C ASP A 131 -5.81 -25.77 43.02
N THR A 132 -5.70 -26.62 41.99
CA THR A 132 -6.68 -27.38 41.17
C THR A 132 -8.21 -27.20 41.29
N GLY A 133 -8.86 -27.08 40.10
CA GLY A 133 -10.23 -27.58 39.93
C GLY A 133 -10.95 -27.27 38.60
N GLY A 134 -11.12 -28.28 37.71
CA GLY A 134 -12.33 -28.36 36.87
C GLY A 134 -12.31 -27.79 35.44
N ARG A 135 -11.49 -28.36 34.55
CA ARG A 135 -11.73 -28.57 33.09
C ARG A 135 -13.10 -28.12 32.53
N GLU A 136 -13.11 -27.06 31.74
CA GLU A 136 -13.92 -26.98 30.49
C GLU A 136 -13.28 -26.00 29.48
N SER A 137 -13.64 -26.10 28.19
CA SER A 137 -13.06 -25.29 27.12
C SER A 137 -14.02 -24.21 26.65
N SER A 138 -13.62 -22.95 26.74
CA SER A 138 -14.18 -21.85 25.95
C SER A 138 -13.05 -20.96 25.44
N SER A 139 -13.00 -20.73 24.13
CA SER A 139 -12.19 -19.68 23.52
C SER A 139 -12.74 -18.30 23.87
N ASP A 140 -11.87 -17.30 24.05
CA ASP A 140 -12.24 -15.89 23.97
C ASP A 140 -12.60 -15.54 22.51
N ASP A 141 -13.82 -15.90 22.12
CA ASP A 141 -14.40 -15.72 20.78
C ASP A 141 -15.38 -14.52 20.74
N SER A 142 -15.26 -13.63 21.73
CA SER A 142 -16.20 -12.55 22.02
C SER A 142 -16.38 -11.57 20.86
N GLY A 143 -15.30 -11.20 20.17
CA GLY A 143 -15.35 -10.28 19.03
C GLY A 143 -15.97 -10.87 17.75
N TYR A 144 -16.03 -12.20 17.62
CA TYR A 144 -16.69 -12.87 16.48
C TYR A 144 -18.20 -12.98 16.72
N GLU A 145 -18.62 -13.36 17.93
CA GLU A 145 -20.06 -13.37 18.30
C GLU A 145 -20.64 -11.95 18.34
N GLU A 146 -19.87 -10.94 18.76
CA GLU A 146 -20.26 -9.53 18.68
C GLU A 146 -20.44 -9.06 17.22
N PHE A 147 -19.52 -9.42 16.32
CA PHE A 147 -19.61 -9.10 14.89
C PHE A 147 -20.76 -9.83 14.17
N LEU A 148 -21.00 -11.11 14.48
CA LEU A 148 -22.16 -11.83 13.94
C LEU A 148 -23.48 -11.23 14.42
N ARG A 149 -23.53 -10.77 15.67
CA ARG A 149 -24.69 -10.09 16.23
C ARG A 149 -24.93 -8.72 15.59
N GLU A 150 -23.89 -7.92 15.36
CA GLU A 150 -24.01 -6.64 14.64
C GLU A 150 -24.58 -6.83 13.22
N MET A 151 -24.15 -7.87 12.50
CA MET A 151 -24.74 -8.21 11.19
C MET A 151 -26.20 -8.70 11.31
N SER A 152 -26.53 -9.51 12.32
CA SER A 152 -27.90 -9.98 12.55
C SER A 152 -28.86 -8.84 12.89
N ASP A 153 -28.46 -7.95 13.80
CA ASP A 153 -29.25 -6.80 14.25
C ASP A 153 -29.43 -5.79 13.10
N LYS A 154 -28.43 -5.66 12.20
CA LYS A 154 -28.55 -4.90 10.94
C LYS A 154 -29.56 -5.53 9.98
N ASP A 155 -29.50 -6.83 9.74
CA ASP A 155 -30.42 -7.53 8.82
C ASP A 155 -31.87 -7.49 9.33
N GLU A 156 -32.11 -7.59 10.65
CA GLU A 156 -33.46 -7.41 11.23
C GLU A 156 -33.98 -5.97 11.01
N LYS A 157 -33.14 -4.94 11.14
CA LYS A 157 -33.53 -3.54 10.86
C LYS A 157 -33.79 -3.31 9.36
N ILE A 158 -33.01 -3.91 8.45
CA ILE A 158 -33.26 -3.84 7.00
C ILE A 158 -34.61 -4.49 6.65
N ASN A 159 -34.89 -5.68 7.18
CA ASN A 159 -36.18 -6.36 6.95
C ASN A 159 -37.35 -5.56 7.53
N SER A 160 -37.18 -4.94 8.70
CA SER A 160 -38.20 -4.07 9.31
C SER A 160 -38.52 -2.84 8.44
N LEU A 161 -37.52 -2.18 7.87
CA LEU A 161 -37.72 -1.04 6.96
C LEU A 161 -38.33 -1.47 5.61
N ARG A 162 -37.97 -2.66 5.11
CA ARG A 162 -38.56 -3.28 3.92
C ARG A 162 -40.04 -3.60 4.12
N ASP A 163 -40.43 -4.13 5.27
CA ASP A 163 -41.84 -4.38 5.63
C ASP A 163 -42.66 -3.08 5.80
N MET A 164 -42.00 -1.97 6.16
CA MET A 164 -42.60 -0.62 6.12
C MET A 164 -42.71 -0.04 4.69
N GLY A 165 -42.17 -0.72 3.67
CA GLY A 165 -42.31 -0.38 2.26
C GLY A 165 -41.14 0.38 1.63
N PHE A 166 -40.03 0.56 2.34
CA PHE A 166 -38.81 1.18 1.80
C PHE A 166 -37.97 0.16 0.99
N SER A 167 -37.13 0.65 0.08
CA SER A 167 -36.18 -0.20 -0.62
C SER A 167 -35.02 -0.62 0.28
N GLU A 168 -34.37 -1.73 -0.08
CA GLU A 168 -33.19 -2.24 0.62
C GLU A 168 -31.98 -1.29 0.51
N ASP A 169 -31.89 -0.54 -0.60
CA ASP A 169 -30.87 0.48 -0.79
C ASP A 169 -31.11 1.68 0.15
N GLU A 170 -32.35 2.16 0.28
CA GLU A 170 -32.72 3.22 1.24
C GLU A 170 -32.50 2.78 2.69
N ALA A 171 -32.86 1.55 3.04
CA ALA A 171 -32.63 0.99 4.37
C ALA A 171 -31.13 0.90 4.70
N ASN A 172 -30.31 0.39 3.77
CA ASN A 172 -28.85 0.34 3.96
C ASN A 172 -28.22 1.74 4.03
N MET A 173 -28.66 2.69 3.20
CA MET A 173 -28.17 4.08 3.26
C MET A 173 -28.53 4.73 4.61
N ALA A 174 -29.76 4.59 5.09
CA ALA A 174 -30.17 5.14 6.38
C ALA A 174 -29.36 4.55 7.56
N ILE A 175 -29.14 3.24 7.58
CA ILE A 175 -28.32 2.57 8.60
C ILE A 175 -26.85 3.01 8.51
N THR A 176 -26.33 3.24 7.30
CA THR A 176 -24.96 3.75 7.10
C THR A 176 -24.81 5.22 7.53
N ILE A 177 -25.88 6.02 7.46
CA ILE A 177 -25.89 7.43 7.87
C ILE A 177 -26.11 7.60 9.38
N CYS A 178 -26.99 6.79 9.98
CA CYS A 178 -27.41 6.94 11.38
C CYS A 178 -26.72 5.97 12.36
N GLY A 179 -26.06 4.92 11.87
CA GLY A 179 -25.46 3.85 12.67
C GLY A 179 -26.39 2.65 12.89
N VAL A 180 -25.82 1.47 13.14
CA VAL A 180 -26.56 0.22 13.37
C VAL A 180 -27.42 0.31 14.63
N ASP A 181 -26.97 1.02 15.66
CA ASP A 181 -27.70 1.19 16.93
C ASP A 181 -28.97 2.08 16.80
N ALA A 182 -29.12 2.87 15.74
CA ALA A 182 -30.17 3.88 15.64
C ALA A 182 -31.60 3.32 15.76
N ASP A 183 -32.49 4.08 16.41
CA ASP A 183 -33.91 3.77 16.51
C ASP A 183 -34.58 3.75 15.13
N LEU A 184 -35.54 2.84 14.95
CA LEU A 184 -36.24 2.64 13.68
C LEU A 184 -36.95 3.91 13.19
N SER A 185 -37.45 4.76 14.10
CA SER A 185 -38.01 6.07 13.77
C SER A 185 -36.99 7.03 13.14
N VAL A 186 -35.76 7.05 13.66
CA VAL A 186 -34.68 7.91 13.13
C VAL A 186 -34.27 7.46 11.72
N LEU A 187 -34.25 6.15 11.49
CA LEU A 187 -34.01 5.57 10.16
C LEU A 187 -35.13 5.95 9.17
N VAL A 188 -36.40 5.86 9.58
CA VAL A 188 -37.56 6.24 8.77
C VAL A 188 -37.60 7.74 8.47
N ASP A 189 -37.28 8.60 9.44
CA ASP A 189 -37.18 10.04 9.25
C ASP A 189 -36.02 10.41 8.30
N SER A 190 -34.89 9.69 8.38
CA SER A 190 -33.73 9.84 7.48
C SER A 190 -34.06 9.49 6.02
N ILE A 191 -34.77 8.38 5.78
CA ILE A 191 -35.25 8.01 4.44
C ILE A 191 -36.28 9.04 3.95
N SER A 192 -37.23 9.44 4.80
CA SER A 192 -38.27 10.41 4.46
C SER A 192 -37.68 11.78 4.08
N ALA A 193 -36.67 12.27 4.82
CA ALA A 193 -35.95 13.49 4.49
C ALA A 193 -35.21 13.37 3.13
N SER A 194 -34.60 12.22 2.86
CA SER A 194 -33.90 11.94 1.60
C SER A 194 -34.86 11.95 0.40
N GLN A 195 -36.02 11.27 0.51
CA GLN A 195 -37.07 11.29 -0.52
C GLN A 195 -37.62 12.71 -0.78
N VAL A 196 -37.76 13.55 0.26
CA VAL A 196 -38.19 14.94 0.10
C VAL A 196 -37.18 15.78 -0.68
N THR A 197 -35.87 15.55 -0.52
CA THR A 197 -34.84 16.28 -1.28
C THR A 197 -34.86 15.96 -2.78
N GLU A 198 -35.13 14.70 -3.18
CA GLU A 198 -35.33 14.37 -4.60
C GLU A 198 -36.55 15.09 -5.20
N VAL A 199 -37.68 15.09 -4.49
CA VAL A 199 -38.90 15.78 -4.96
C VAL A 199 -38.67 17.28 -5.12
N CYS A 200 -37.90 17.92 -4.22
CA CYS A 200 -37.58 19.34 -4.31
C CYS A 200 -36.71 19.70 -5.53
N HIS A 201 -35.78 18.84 -5.95
CA HIS A 201 -34.97 19.08 -7.15
C HIS A 201 -35.75 18.98 -8.47
N SER A 202 -36.94 18.36 -8.47
CA SER A 202 -37.79 18.25 -9.67
C SER A 202 -38.65 19.47 -10.02
N ARG A 203 -38.76 20.48 -9.12
CA ARG A 203 -39.86 21.47 -9.18
C ARG A 203 -39.49 22.95 -9.40
N ASN A 204 -38.23 23.34 -9.30
CA ASN A 204 -37.83 24.76 -9.34
C ASN A 204 -37.30 25.24 -10.72
N LEU A 205 -37.93 24.83 -11.82
CA LEU A 205 -37.57 25.26 -13.19
C LEU A 205 -38.77 25.58 -14.11
N SER A 206 -39.74 26.38 -13.63
CA SER A 206 -40.55 27.23 -14.51
C SER A 206 -41.44 28.21 -13.73
N ASP A 207 -41.06 29.49 -13.67
CA ASP A 207 -42.04 30.54 -13.37
C ASP A 207 -41.69 31.87 -14.09
N HIS A 208 -42.17 32.00 -15.34
CA HIS A 208 -42.72 33.27 -15.83
C HIS A 208 -43.48 33.13 -17.17
N GLN A 209 -44.67 33.73 -17.20
CA GLN A 209 -45.38 34.27 -18.38
C GLN A 209 -46.08 33.30 -19.38
N VAL A 210 -47.33 32.95 -19.02
CA VAL A 210 -48.54 33.45 -19.72
C VAL A 210 -48.70 33.15 -21.23
N THR A 211 -49.47 32.10 -21.59
CA THR A 211 -50.84 32.26 -22.15
C THR A 211 -51.62 30.95 -22.40
N ALA A 212 -52.88 30.93 -21.92
CA ALA A 212 -54.11 30.44 -22.57
C ALA A 212 -54.19 29.12 -23.40
N ARG A 213 -55.04 28.20 -22.91
CA ARG A 213 -56.00 27.31 -23.65
C ARG A 213 -55.43 26.12 -24.46
N CYS A 214 -56.13 24.99 -24.65
CA CYS A 214 -57.30 24.37 -24.00
C CYS A 214 -57.46 22.89 -24.47
N PHE A 215 -58.07 22.06 -23.61
CA PHE A 215 -58.87 20.85 -23.94
C PHE A 215 -58.23 19.63 -24.67
N ASP A 216 -58.36 18.47 -23.99
CA ASP A 216 -58.79 17.15 -24.52
C ASP A 216 -57.93 16.35 -25.54
N SER A 217 -58.02 15.01 -25.61
CA SER A 217 -58.89 14.06 -24.88
C SER A 217 -58.25 12.66 -24.63
N PHE A 218 -59.02 11.76 -24.02
CA PHE A 218 -58.64 10.39 -23.61
C PHE A 218 -58.42 9.41 -24.79
N GLY A 219 -57.62 8.34 -24.57
CA GLY A 219 -57.88 7.07 -25.29
C GLY A 219 -56.79 5.97 -25.38
N GLY A 220 -56.97 4.87 -24.65
CA GLY A 220 -57.01 3.54 -25.31
C GLY A 220 -55.74 2.69 -25.50
N LYS A 221 -55.35 1.95 -24.44
CA LYS A 221 -54.69 0.62 -24.41
C LYS A 221 -54.50 -0.15 -25.75
N LYS A 222 -53.30 -0.74 -25.96
CA LYS A 222 -53.10 -2.22 -26.06
C LYS A 222 -51.62 -2.67 -26.09
N ARG A 223 -51.37 -3.90 -25.61
CA ARG A 223 -50.09 -4.66 -25.72
C ARG A 223 -50.06 -5.48 -27.03
N ALA A 224 -48.87 -5.70 -27.61
CA ALA A 224 -48.21 -7.04 -27.68
C ALA A 224 -47.40 -7.36 -28.96
N ARG A 225 -46.19 -7.90 -28.72
CA ARG A 225 -45.52 -9.05 -29.39
C ARG A 225 -44.71 -8.91 -30.70
N LEU A 226 -43.48 -9.46 -30.59
CA LEU A 226 -42.66 -10.16 -31.59
C LEU A 226 -42.07 -9.32 -32.75
N ILE A 227 -40.96 -9.68 -33.38
CA ILE A 227 -39.62 -10.23 -33.04
C ILE A 227 -38.93 -10.34 -34.42
N GLU A 228 -37.61 -10.11 -34.49
CA GLU A 228 -36.72 -10.31 -35.66
C GLU A 228 -37.13 -9.81 -37.07
N GLU A 229 -36.30 -8.91 -37.62
CA GLU A 229 -35.63 -9.24 -38.89
C GLU A 229 -34.23 -8.61 -38.98
N SER A 230 -33.44 -9.00 -40.00
CA SER A 230 -31.98 -9.07 -39.89
C SER A 230 -31.15 -8.10 -40.74
N LYS A 231 -30.12 -7.53 -40.09
CA LYS A 231 -28.75 -7.23 -40.59
C LYS A 231 -28.57 -7.08 -42.12
N LYS A 232 -28.44 -5.84 -42.64
CA LYS A 232 -27.51 -5.50 -43.77
C LYS A 232 -27.49 -4.00 -44.17
N LYS A 233 -26.39 -3.29 -43.85
CA LYS A 233 -25.42 -2.73 -44.83
C LYS A 233 -24.30 -1.94 -44.12
N ARG A 234 -23.12 -1.89 -44.75
CA ARG A 234 -21.88 -1.22 -44.27
C ARG A 234 -21.19 -0.56 -45.47
N LYS A 235 -20.41 0.50 -45.25
CA LYS A 235 -19.81 1.42 -46.26
C LYS A 235 -20.86 2.39 -46.87
N ARG A 236 -20.54 3.63 -47.26
CA ARG A 236 -19.23 4.28 -47.56
C ARG A 236 -18.97 5.58 -46.76
N TYR A 237 -17.75 6.10 -46.92
CA TYR A 237 -17.18 7.30 -46.29
C TYR A 237 -17.83 8.63 -46.74
N GLY A 238 -17.72 9.63 -45.87
CA GLY A 238 -17.80 11.06 -46.18
C GLY A 238 -17.20 11.86 -45.03
N GLY A 239 -16.03 12.47 -45.21
CA GLY A 239 -15.36 13.25 -44.18
C GLY A 239 -15.79 14.72 -44.22
N GLY A 240 -15.99 15.33 -43.05
CA GLY A 240 -16.28 16.76 -42.91
C GLY A 240 -15.98 17.23 -41.49
N ALA A 241 -15.11 18.23 -41.35
CA ALA A 241 -14.72 18.76 -40.05
C ALA A 241 -15.67 19.88 -39.61
N GLN A 242 -16.34 19.70 -38.47
CA GLN A 242 -16.99 20.77 -37.71
C GLN A 242 -16.93 20.43 -36.23
N GLY A 243 -16.51 21.40 -35.40
CA GLY A 243 -16.24 21.17 -33.98
C GLY A 243 -17.51 20.95 -33.17
N LYS A 244 -17.47 19.99 -32.24
CA LYS A 244 -18.52 19.82 -31.21
C LYS A 244 -18.08 20.49 -29.92
N ARG A 245 -18.91 21.40 -29.40
CA ARG A 245 -19.02 21.60 -27.95
C ARG A 245 -19.54 20.29 -27.33
N PRO A 246 -19.13 19.91 -26.10
CA PRO A 246 -19.84 18.89 -25.36
C PRO A 246 -21.30 19.31 -25.18
N SER A 247 -22.23 18.45 -25.59
CA SER A 247 -23.63 18.54 -25.20
C SER A 247 -23.76 17.98 -23.78
N SER A 248 -24.35 18.76 -22.87
CA SER A 248 -24.61 18.31 -21.50
C SER A 248 -25.72 17.27 -21.49
N ASP A 249 -25.34 15.99 -21.43
CA ASP A 249 -26.24 14.88 -21.09
C ASP A 249 -25.48 13.90 -20.18
N GLY A 250 -26.19 13.29 -19.22
CA GLY A 250 -25.62 12.84 -17.95
C GLY A 250 -25.44 11.34 -17.79
N SER A 251 -24.65 10.68 -18.64
CA SER A 251 -24.25 9.28 -18.40
C SER A 251 -22.96 8.86 -19.13
N ASP A 252 -21.83 8.87 -18.43
CA ASP A 252 -20.68 7.95 -18.60
C ASP A 252 -19.58 8.25 -17.56
N GLU A 253 -19.20 7.29 -16.70
CA GLU A 253 -17.95 7.37 -15.94
C GLU A 253 -16.75 7.05 -16.85
N GLU A 254 -16.46 7.97 -17.77
CA GLU A 254 -15.29 7.83 -18.64
C GLU A 254 -14.00 7.98 -17.84
N SER A 255 -13.11 6.99 -17.95
CA SER A 255 -11.86 6.97 -17.19
C SER A 255 -10.88 8.01 -17.70
N MET A 256 -10.54 9.00 -16.86
CA MET A 256 -9.59 10.07 -17.18
C MET A 256 -8.36 9.55 -17.95
N PRO A 257 -8.15 9.94 -19.22
CA PRO A 257 -7.11 9.37 -20.06
C PRO A 257 -5.73 9.81 -19.61
N LEU A 258 -4.83 8.84 -19.37
CA LEU A 258 -3.45 9.14 -18.97
C LEU A 258 -2.66 9.75 -20.14
N PRO A 259 -1.99 10.91 -19.95
CA PRO A 259 -1.15 11.51 -20.99
C PRO A 259 -0.06 10.57 -21.52
N ASN A 260 0.23 10.66 -22.81
CA ASN A 260 1.30 9.90 -23.45
C ASN A 260 2.13 10.84 -24.36
N PRO A 261 3.35 11.26 -23.94
CA PRO A 261 4.09 10.82 -22.76
C PRO A 261 3.57 11.44 -21.44
N MET A 262 3.90 10.81 -20.30
CA MET A 262 3.56 11.29 -18.96
C MET A 262 4.61 12.28 -18.45
N VAL A 263 4.58 13.51 -18.95
CA VAL A 263 5.61 14.56 -18.71
C VAL A 263 5.16 15.70 -17.78
N GLY A 264 4.06 15.51 -17.05
CA GLY A 264 3.48 16.54 -16.21
C GLY A 264 3.09 17.81 -16.98
N PHE A 265 3.20 18.96 -16.32
CA PHE A 265 2.95 20.27 -16.91
C PHE A 265 4.20 20.86 -17.56
N ASN A 266 5.41 20.55 -17.07
CA ASN A 266 6.65 21.18 -17.54
C ASN A 266 7.99 20.45 -17.21
N LEU A 267 8.08 19.11 -17.24
CA LEU A 267 9.32 18.41 -16.87
C LEU A 267 10.62 18.90 -17.59
N PRO A 268 11.79 18.85 -16.92
CA PRO A 268 13.05 19.37 -17.46
C PRO A 268 13.44 18.77 -18.82
N GLY A 269 13.58 19.64 -19.81
CA GLY A 269 13.97 19.27 -21.18
C GLY A 269 12.80 18.93 -22.12
N TYR A 270 11.55 18.87 -21.62
CA TYR A 270 10.38 18.80 -22.48
C TYR A 270 10.18 20.12 -23.24
N ARG A 271 9.79 20.04 -24.53
CA ARG A 271 9.61 21.20 -25.43
C ARG A 271 8.18 21.31 -25.99
N GLY A 272 7.21 20.61 -25.38
CA GLY A 272 5.79 20.78 -25.73
C GLY A 272 5.20 22.07 -25.13
N PRO A 273 3.89 22.30 -25.34
CA PRO A 273 3.20 23.44 -24.74
C PRO A 273 3.24 23.36 -23.21
N SER A 274 3.68 24.43 -22.55
CA SER A 274 3.57 24.56 -21.09
C SER A 274 2.09 24.71 -20.71
N MET A 275 1.62 23.92 -19.75
CA MET A 275 0.26 24.07 -19.23
C MET A 275 0.20 25.20 -18.18
N THR A 276 -0.17 26.40 -18.63
CA THR A 276 -0.64 27.46 -17.73
C THR A 276 -2.05 27.09 -17.25
N ARG A 277 -2.15 26.69 -15.98
CA ARG A 277 -3.42 26.35 -15.32
C ARG A 277 -3.95 27.54 -14.53
N VAL A 278 -5.26 27.78 -14.60
CA VAL A 278 -5.96 28.69 -13.69
C VAL A 278 -6.52 27.85 -12.56
N LEU A 279 -6.24 28.24 -11.31
CA LEU A 279 -6.79 27.59 -10.12
C LEU A 279 -8.04 28.35 -9.64
N PRO A 280 -9.04 27.67 -9.06
CA PRO A 280 -10.12 28.33 -8.33
C PRO A 280 -9.58 29.17 -7.17
N GLU A 281 -10.31 30.22 -6.77
CA GLU A 281 -9.93 31.07 -5.64
C GLU A 281 -9.80 30.25 -4.34
N LEU A 282 -10.77 29.36 -4.07
CA LEU A 282 -10.76 28.42 -2.94
C LEU A 282 -9.57 27.44 -2.94
N ALA A 283 -8.92 27.23 -4.09
CA ALA A 283 -7.75 26.38 -4.22
C ALA A 283 -6.42 27.15 -4.01
N THR A 284 -6.44 28.48 -4.10
CA THR A 284 -5.26 29.33 -4.25
C THR A 284 -4.75 29.85 -2.90
N GLY A 285 -3.45 30.05 -2.77
CA GLY A 285 -2.81 30.57 -1.54
C GLY A 285 -2.46 29.49 -0.51
N PRO A 286 -2.01 29.89 0.70
CA PRO A 286 -1.65 28.98 1.78
C PRO A 286 -2.89 28.34 2.44
N PRO A 287 -2.79 27.12 3.00
CA PRO A 287 -1.67 26.20 2.87
C PRO A 287 -1.48 25.76 1.41
N TYR A 288 -0.23 25.68 0.95
CA TYR A 288 0.02 24.87 -0.23
C TYR A 288 -0.28 23.41 0.10
N PHE A 289 -0.81 22.65 -0.83
CA PHE A 289 -1.07 21.23 -0.62
C PHE A 289 -0.53 20.39 -1.76
N TYR A 290 -0.17 19.14 -1.48
CA TYR A 290 0.42 18.21 -2.44
C TYR A 290 0.03 16.77 -2.13
N TYR A 291 -0.79 16.17 -2.98
CA TYR A 291 -1.28 14.79 -2.84
C TYR A 291 -0.77 13.89 -3.98
N GLU A 292 -0.10 12.79 -3.65
CA GLU A 292 0.35 11.74 -4.59
C GLU A 292 -0.62 10.56 -4.63
N ASN A 293 -0.86 10.00 -5.82
CA ASN A 293 -1.48 8.69 -5.98
C ASN A 293 -0.96 7.98 -7.25
N VAL A 294 -1.17 6.66 -7.35
CA VAL A 294 -0.83 5.86 -8.53
C VAL A 294 -1.60 6.32 -9.77
N ALA A 295 -0.89 6.54 -10.88
CA ALA A 295 -1.52 7.02 -12.11
C ALA A 295 -2.57 6.02 -12.66
N ARG A 296 -2.22 4.72 -12.68
CA ARG A 296 -3.12 3.63 -13.12
C ARG A 296 -4.07 3.17 -12.01
N ALA A 297 -4.73 4.12 -11.35
CA ALA A 297 -5.80 3.84 -10.39
C ALA A 297 -7.04 3.21 -11.09
N PRO A 298 -7.98 2.60 -10.33
CA PRO A 298 -9.27 2.17 -10.87
C PRO A 298 -10.09 3.31 -11.52
N LYS A 299 -11.13 2.94 -12.27
CA LYS A 299 -12.11 3.90 -12.80
C LYS A 299 -12.80 4.69 -11.67
N GLY A 300 -13.31 5.89 -11.97
CA GLY A 300 -13.92 6.79 -10.98
C GLY A 300 -12.92 7.45 -10.01
N VAL A 301 -11.86 6.75 -9.57
CA VAL A 301 -10.96 7.20 -8.49
C VAL A 301 -10.34 8.58 -8.75
N TRP A 302 -9.76 8.82 -9.93
CA TRP A 302 -9.20 10.14 -10.25
C TRP A 302 -10.27 11.25 -10.39
N ALA A 303 -11.50 10.91 -10.79
CA ALA A 303 -12.60 11.88 -10.84
C ALA A 303 -13.08 12.23 -9.43
N LYS A 304 -13.28 11.23 -8.56
CA LYS A 304 -13.58 11.42 -7.13
C LYS A 304 -12.50 12.28 -6.46
N ILE A 305 -11.21 11.94 -6.58
CA ILE A 305 -10.11 12.73 -5.98
C ILE A 305 -10.09 14.17 -6.51
N THR A 306 -10.27 14.38 -7.82
CA THR A 306 -10.32 15.72 -8.42
C THR A 306 -11.47 16.55 -7.85
N ARG A 307 -12.69 15.98 -7.76
CA ARG A 307 -13.88 16.65 -7.22
C ARG A 307 -13.71 17.09 -5.76
N PHE A 308 -13.03 16.29 -4.95
CA PHE A 308 -12.73 16.65 -3.56
C PHE A 308 -11.58 17.67 -3.46
N LEU A 309 -10.51 17.54 -4.26
CA LEU A 309 -9.39 18.48 -4.26
C LEU A 309 -9.60 19.70 -5.18
N PHE A 310 -10.73 20.38 -4.99
CA PHE A 310 -11.09 21.67 -5.60
C PHE A 310 -11.08 21.68 -7.15
N ASP A 311 -11.49 20.57 -7.77
CA ASP A 311 -11.51 20.36 -9.23
C ASP A 311 -10.16 20.58 -9.94
N ILE A 312 -9.04 20.49 -9.20
CA ILE A 312 -7.70 20.69 -9.74
C ILE A 312 -7.26 19.47 -10.57
N GLN A 313 -6.94 19.70 -11.85
CA GLN A 313 -6.40 18.67 -12.73
C GLN A 313 -5.10 18.04 -12.18
N PRO A 314 -4.98 16.70 -12.12
CA PRO A 314 -3.76 16.01 -11.72
C PRO A 314 -2.60 16.17 -12.71
N GLU A 315 -1.41 16.47 -12.19
CA GLU A 315 -0.15 16.42 -12.93
C GLU A 315 0.32 14.96 -13.06
N PHE A 316 0.17 14.36 -14.25
CA PHE A 316 0.58 12.98 -14.51
C PHE A 316 2.03 12.88 -15.01
N VAL A 317 2.89 12.28 -14.19
CA VAL A 317 4.34 12.16 -14.40
C VAL A 317 4.78 10.69 -14.31
N ASP A 318 5.74 10.30 -15.15
CA ASP A 318 6.55 9.10 -14.94
C ASP A 318 7.99 9.50 -14.58
N SER A 319 8.47 9.08 -13.41
CA SER A 319 9.84 9.35 -12.96
C SER A 319 10.94 8.85 -13.90
N LEU A 320 10.65 7.99 -14.90
CA LEU A 320 11.65 7.62 -15.95
C LEU A 320 12.24 8.83 -16.69
N HIS A 321 11.52 9.95 -16.72
CA HIS A 321 12.00 11.18 -17.34
C HIS A 321 13.07 11.89 -16.49
N LEU A 322 13.18 11.55 -15.21
CA LEU A 322 14.11 12.13 -14.23
C LEU A 322 15.21 11.14 -13.82
N CYS A 323 14.86 9.89 -13.45
CA CYS A 323 15.81 8.88 -12.97
C CYS A 323 15.65 7.52 -13.67
N ALA A 324 16.58 6.60 -13.42
CA ALA A 324 16.68 5.28 -14.07
C ALA A 324 15.56 4.27 -13.74
N ALA A 325 14.49 4.66 -13.03
CA ALA A 325 13.38 3.78 -12.65
C ALA A 325 12.02 4.43 -12.94
N ALA A 326 11.18 3.76 -13.72
CA ALA A 326 9.85 4.26 -14.07
C ALA A 326 8.88 4.23 -12.88
N ARG A 327 8.26 5.37 -12.53
CA ARG A 327 7.28 5.48 -11.43
C ARG A 327 6.12 6.38 -11.87
N LYS A 328 5.12 5.77 -12.50
CA LYS A 328 3.89 6.45 -12.98
C LYS A 328 3.02 6.90 -11.81
N ARG A 329 2.85 8.22 -11.65
CA ARG A 329 2.05 8.87 -10.60
C ARG A 329 1.22 10.02 -11.16
N GLY A 330 0.15 10.36 -10.44
CA GLY A 330 -0.56 11.63 -10.56
C GLY A 330 -0.35 12.43 -9.28
N TYR A 331 -0.23 13.74 -9.42
CA TYR A 331 -0.05 14.67 -8.30
C TYR A 331 -1.10 15.78 -8.38
N ILE A 332 -1.89 15.98 -7.32
CA ILE A 332 -2.80 17.13 -7.23
C ILE A 332 -2.27 18.08 -6.16
N HIS A 333 -2.08 19.34 -6.55
CA HIS A 333 -1.48 20.38 -5.74
C HIS A 333 -1.94 21.76 -6.22
N ASN A 334 -1.88 22.77 -5.36
CA ASN A 334 -2.07 24.18 -5.72
C ASN A 334 -0.76 24.96 -5.95
N LEU A 335 0.41 24.32 -5.80
CA LEU A 335 1.73 24.94 -6.06
C LEU A 335 1.82 25.63 -7.44
N PRO A 336 2.59 26.72 -7.56
CA PRO A 336 3.03 27.25 -8.86
C PRO A 336 3.70 26.18 -9.73
N THR A 337 3.49 26.25 -11.05
CA THR A 337 4.19 25.41 -12.03
C THR A 337 5.41 26.11 -12.63
N GLU A 338 5.38 27.44 -12.72
CA GLU A 338 6.47 28.27 -13.25
C GLU A 338 7.73 28.22 -12.35
N ASN A 339 8.90 28.49 -12.93
CA ASN A 339 10.21 28.61 -12.25
C ASN A 339 10.71 27.36 -11.48
N ARG A 340 10.07 26.19 -11.63
CA ARG A 340 10.56 24.90 -11.09
C ARG A 340 11.99 24.57 -11.56
N SER A 341 12.85 24.19 -10.61
CA SER A 341 14.25 23.80 -10.85
C SER A 341 14.53 22.34 -10.41
N PRO A 342 15.20 21.50 -11.22
CA PRO A 342 15.59 20.15 -10.79
C PRO A 342 16.66 20.19 -9.69
N LEU A 343 16.74 19.13 -8.89
CA LEU A 343 17.86 18.92 -7.97
C LEU A 343 19.18 18.77 -8.73
N LEU A 344 20.27 19.19 -8.08
CA LEU A 344 21.64 19.04 -8.55
C LEU A 344 22.49 18.31 -7.49
N PRO A 345 23.37 17.36 -7.87
CA PRO A 345 23.55 16.82 -9.22
C PRO A 345 22.29 16.08 -9.71
N LEU A 346 22.10 16.04 -11.03
CA LEU A 346 20.98 15.29 -11.63
C LEU A 346 21.12 13.79 -11.32
N PRO A 347 20.02 13.09 -10.96
CA PRO A 347 20.05 11.64 -10.76
C PRO A 347 20.36 10.90 -12.08
N PRO A 348 20.94 9.68 -12.00
CA PRO A 348 21.24 8.86 -13.18
C PRO A 348 19.95 8.48 -13.90
N LYS A 349 19.94 8.59 -15.23
CA LYS A 349 18.77 8.31 -16.08
C LYS A 349 18.73 6.90 -16.67
N THR A 350 19.85 6.19 -16.71
CA THR A 350 19.89 4.79 -17.15
C THR A 350 20.54 3.86 -16.13
N ILE A 351 20.24 2.57 -16.24
CA ILE A 351 20.86 1.50 -15.42
C ILE A 351 22.39 1.59 -15.45
N PHE A 352 22.97 1.92 -16.61
CA PHE A 352 24.43 2.00 -16.79
C PHE A 352 25.07 3.29 -16.27
N GLU A 353 24.28 4.34 -16.00
CA GLU A 353 24.73 5.51 -15.25
C GLU A 353 24.67 5.25 -13.75
N ALA A 354 23.61 4.57 -13.28
CA ALA A 354 23.45 4.22 -11.87
C ALA A 354 24.45 3.14 -11.41
N PHE A 355 24.64 2.09 -12.23
CA PHE A 355 25.48 0.92 -11.93
C PHE A 355 26.45 0.62 -13.10
N PRO A 356 27.52 1.42 -13.28
CA PRO A 356 28.45 1.25 -14.40
C PRO A 356 29.17 -0.11 -14.43
N HIS A 357 29.30 -0.78 -13.28
CA HIS A 357 30.01 -2.06 -13.15
C HIS A 357 29.24 -3.24 -13.76
N ASP A 358 27.91 -3.25 -13.67
CA ASP A 358 27.03 -4.32 -14.18
C ASP A 358 27.09 -4.43 -15.71
N LYS A 359 27.46 -3.34 -16.38
CA LYS A 359 27.67 -3.30 -17.84
C LYS A 359 28.65 -4.36 -18.34
N LYS A 360 29.56 -4.85 -17.49
CA LYS A 360 30.49 -5.96 -17.80
C LYS A 360 29.77 -7.31 -17.99
N TRP A 361 28.67 -7.54 -17.27
CA TRP A 361 27.94 -8.80 -17.24
C TRP A 361 26.65 -8.77 -18.05
N TRP A 362 26.25 -7.58 -18.51
CA TRP A 362 25.00 -7.35 -19.21
C TRP A 362 24.94 -8.05 -20.58
N PRO A 363 24.00 -9.00 -20.82
CA PRO A 363 23.91 -9.69 -22.10
C PRO A 363 23.43 -8.76 -23.23
N SER A 364 23.99 -8.90 -24.43
CA SER A 364 23.62 -8.08 -25.60
C SER A 364 22.16 -8.24 -26.07
N TRP A 365 21.47 -9.29 -25.63
CA TRP A 365 20.03 -9.49 -25.87
C TRP A 365 19.12 -8.87 -24.80
N ASP A 366 19.67 -8.41 -23.67
CA ASP A 366 18.91 -7.68 -22.64
C ASP A 366 18.94 -6.17 -22.90
N GLN A 367 17.98 -5.71 -23.70
CA GLN A 367 17.88 -4.32 -24.16
C GLN A 367 17.26 -3.35 -23.11
N ARG A 368 17.17 -3.74 -21.83
CA ARG A 368 16.68 -2.85 -20.77
C ARG A 368 17.72 -1.74 -20.47
N THR A 369 17.27 -0.50 -20.51
CA THR A 369 18.06 0.70 -20.14
C THR A 369 17.56 1.39 -18.87
N HIS A 370 16.36 1.05 -18.40
CA HIS A 370 15.69 1.58 -17.22
C HIS A 370 15.03 0.44 -16.44
N PHE A 371 14.83 0.60 -15.13
CA PHE A 371 14.03 -0.28 -14.29
C PHE A 371 12.53 0.01 -14.43
N ASN A 372 11.71 -1.01 -14.17
CA ASN A 372 10.27 -0.83 -13.91
C ASN A 372 10.06 -0.25 -12.51
N CYS A 373 8.80 0.09 -12.17
CA CYS A 373 8.43 0.58 -10.85
C CYS A 373 8.99 -0.32 -9.74
N LEU A 374 9.80 0.29 -8.87
CA LEU A 374 10.34 -0.37 -7.69
C LEU A 374 9.19 -0.90 -6.81
N GLN A 375 9.35 -2.13 -6.32
CA GLN A 375 8.31 -2.89 -5.62
C GLN A 375 8.62 -2.99 -4.12
N THR A 376 7.62 -3.35 -3.33
CA THR A 376 7.75 -3.63 -1.88
C THR A 376 8.40 -4.97 -1.57
N CYS A 377 8.56 -5.85 -2.57
CA CYS A 377 9.14 -7.18 -2.44
C CYS A 377 10.14 -7.47 -3.57
N THR A 378 11.11 -8.34 -3.29
CA THR A 378 12.15 -8.78 -4.25
C THR A 378 11.93 -10.23 -4.69
N ALA A 379 12.62 -10.63 -5.76
CA ALA A 379 12.71 -12.03 -6.14
C ALA A 379 13.29 -12.89 -5.00
N SER A 380 12.74 -14.10 -4.82
CA SER A 380 13.34 -15.15 -3.99
C SER A 380 14.44 -15.89 -4.73
N ALA A 381 15.37 -16.52 -3.99
CA ALA A 381 16.53 -17.22 -4.58
C ALA A 381 16.15 -18.28 -5.65
N PRO A 382 15.06 -19.06 -5.50
CA PRO A 382 14.59 -19.98 -6.56
C PRO A 382 14.23 -19.31 -7.89
N VAL A 383 13.98 -18.00 -7.94
CA VAL A 383 13.80 -17.27 -9.22
C VAL A 383 15.14 -17.06 -9.90
N THR A 384 16.15 -16.57 -9.17
CA THR A 384 17.51 -16.34 -9.69
C THR A 384 18.23 -17.64 -10.05
N GLU A 385 18.03 -18.70 -9.27
CA GLU A 385 18.53 -20.05 -9.56
C GLU A 385 17.94 -20.61 -10.86
N ARG A 386 16.62 -20.52 -11.06
CA ARG A 386 15.97 -20.98 -12.30
C ARG A 386 16.38 -20.16 -13.53
N ILE A 387 16.77 -18.89 -13.36
CA ILE A 387 17.40 -18.09 -14.42
C ILE A 387 18.79 -18.65 -14.73
N GLN A 388 19.64 -18.79 -13.71
CA GLN A 388 21.02 -19.27 -13.87
C GLN A 388 21.07 -20.69 -14.47
N GLN A 389 20.21 -21.61 -14.03
CA GLN A 389 20.09 -22.97 -14.56
C GLN A 389 19.72 -22.98 -16.05
N LYS A 390 18.73 -22.17 -16.46
CA LYS A 390 18.29 -22.08 -17.87
C LYS A 390 19.33 -21.45 -18.78
N LEU A 391 20.12 -20.50 -18.28
CA LEU A 391 21.24 -19.91 -19.03
C LEU A 391 22.41 -20.90 -19.14
N SER A 392 22.79 -21.55 -18.03
CA SER A 392 23.90 -22.52 -17.98
C SER A 392 23.64 -23.80 -18.81
N SER A 393 22.37 -24.14 -19.05
CA SER A 393 21.95 -25.25 -19.93
C SER A 393 21.63 -24.82 -21.37
N SER A 394 21.79 -23.53 -21.69
CA SER A 394 21.61 -23.00 -23.05
C SER A 394 22.94 -22.86 -23.79
N GLY A 395 22.86 -22.83 -25.13
CA GLY A 395 23.94 -22.30 -25.95
C GLY A 395 24.16 -20.79 -25.72
N ASN A 396 25.26 -20.26 -26.25
CA ASN A 396 25.53 -18.81 -26.23
C ASN A 396 25.51 -18.27 -27.68
N PRO A 397 24.54 -17.41 -28.07
CA PRO A 397 23.46 -16.86 -27.25
C PRO A 397 22.34 -17.89 -26.95
N PRO A 398 21.59 -17.73 -25.84
CA PRO A 398 20.47 -18.62 -25.50
C PRO A 398 19.34 -18.58 -26.54
N PRO A 399 18.51 -19.64 -26.65
CA PRO A 399 17.33 -19.64 -27.51
C PRO A 399 16.36 -18.48 -27.19
N GLN A 400 15.66 -17.95 -28.20
CA GLN A 400 14.75 -16.81 -28.03
C GLN A 400 13.67 -17.02 -26.95
N SER A 401 13.20 -18.26 -26.77
CA SER A 401 12.27 -18.64 -25.70
C SER A 401 12.87 -18.44 -24.30
N VAL A 402 14.14 -18.81 -24.11
CA VAL A 402 14.90 -18.57 -22.87
C VAL A 402 15.15 -17.07 -22.68
N GLN A 403 15.58 -16.35 -23.73
CA GLN A 403 15.76 -14.89 -23.66
C GLN A 403 14.46 -14.14 -23.32
N LYS A 404 13.30 -14.59 -23.83
CA LYS A 404 11.98 -14.02 -23.51
C LYS A 404 11.59 -14.32 -22.06
N TYR A 405 11.78 -15.56 -21.59
CA TYR A 405 11.54 -15.93 -20.19
C TYR A 405 12.41 -15.14 -19.22
N VAL A 406 13.73 -15.07 -19.45
CA VAL A 406 14.66 -14.37 -18.56
C VAL A 406 14.39 -12.87 -18.56
N ARG A 407 14.24 -12.21 -19.73
CA ARG A 407 13.85 -10.79 -19.77
C ARG A 407 12.54 -10.52 -19.03
N HIS A 408 11.54 -11.39 -19.14
CA HIS A 408 10.30 -11.23 -18.38
C HIS A 408 10.51 -11.29 -16.86
N GLN A 409 11.30 -12.25 -16.35
CA GLN A 409 11.61 -12.31 -14.91
C GLN A 409 12.46 -11.12 -14.45
N CYS A 410 13.48 -10.73 -15.23
CA CYS A 410 14.34 -9.59 -14.92
C CYS A 410 13.58 -8.27 -14.93
N SER A 411 12.62 -8.09 -15.85
CA SER A 411 11.69 -6.94 -15.85
C SER A 411 10.68 -6.99 -14.71
N LYS A 412 10.13 -8.17 -14.36
CA LYS A 412 9.14 -8.32 -13.28
C LYS A 412 9.72 -7.98 -11.90
N TRP A 413 10.98 -8.38 -11.66
CA TRP A 413 11.63 -8.27 -10.36
C TRP A 413 12.78 -7.25 -10.30
N ASN A 414 12.93 -6.41 -11.35
CA ASN A 414 14.03 -5.44 -11.50
C ASN A 414 15.43 -6.05 -11.26
N LEU A 415 15.69 -7.23 -11.84
CA LEU A 415 16.96 -7.92 -11.64
C LEU A 415 18.10 -7.27 -12.42
N VAL A 416 19.26 -7.17 -11.79
CA VAL A 416 20.54 -6.71 -12.34
C VAL A 416 21.48 -7.88 -12.62
N TRP A 417 22.47 -7.68 -13.49
CA TRP A 417 23.44 -8.72 -13.88
C TRP A 417 24.75 -8.57 -13.11
N VAL A 418 24.93 -9.40 -12.08
CA VAL A 418 26.05 -9.31 -11.12
C VAL A 418 27.20 -10.28 -11.43
N GLY A 419 27.04 -11.14 -12.43
CA GLY A 419 28.03 -12.12 -12.84
C GLY A 419 27.63 -12.85 -14.13
N LYS A 420 28.57 -13.64 -14.69
CA LYS A 420 28.27 -14.51 -15.84
C LYS A 420 27.09 -15.42 -15.50
N ASP A 421 26.06 -15.37 -16.34
CA ASP A 421 24.81 -16.15 -16.22
C ASP A 421 24.05 -15.94 -14.88
N LYS A 422 24.40 -14.91 -14.10
CA LYS A 422 23.87 -14.65 -12.75
C LYS A 422 23.18 -13.29 -12.66
N ALA A 423 21.85 -13.33 -12.47
CA ALA A 423 21.03 -12.19 -12.13
C ALA A 423 20.75 -12.12 -10.61
N ALA A 424 20.58 -10.92 -10.05
CA ALA A 424 20.26 -10.70 -8.64
C ALA A 424 19.20 -9.58 -8.48
N PRO A 425 18.40 -9.56 -7.40
CA PRO A 425 17.58 -8.40 -7.05
C PRO A 425 18.45 -7.22 -6.61
N LEU A 426 17.91 -6.00 -6.70
CA LEU A 426 18.54 -4.81 -6.14
C LEU A 426 18.67 -4.91 -4.62
N GLU A 427 19.81 -4.51 -4.07
CA GLU A 427 20.01 -4.35 -2.63
C GLU A 427 19.33 -3.07 -2.10
N PRO A 428 18.97 -3.00 -0.80
CA PRO A 428 18.20 -1.85 -0.28
C PRO A 428 18.88 -0.49 -0.48
N HIS A 429 20.22 -0.44 -0.45
CA HIS A 429 20.99 0.80 -0.66
C HIS A 429 21.04 1.24 -2.13
N GLU A 430 20.85 0.32 -3.08
CA GLU A 430 20.70 0.61 -4.50
C GLU A 430 19.31 1.19 -4.78
N MET A 431 18.29 0.68 -4.08
CA MET A 431 16.93 1.24 -4.12
C MET A 431 16.84 2.62 -3.45
N GLU A 432 17.51 2.84 -2.32
CA GLU A 432 17.67 4.17 -1.71
C GLU A 432 18.24 5.18 -2.72
N TYR A 433 19.31 4.80 -3.42
CA TYR A 433 19.96 5.63 -4.44
C TYR A 433 19.03 5.94 -5.63
N LEU A 434 18.34 4.95 -6.20
CA LEU A 434 17.39 5.13 -7.32
C LEU A 434 16.16 5.98 -6.94
N LEU A 435 15.73 5.91 -5.68
CA LEU A 435 14.62 6.70 -5.15
C LEU A 435 15.04 8.11 -4.73
N GLY A 436 16.34 8.41 -4.72
CA GLY A 436 16.88 9.71 -4.33
C GLY A 436 16.95 9.93 -2.81
N PHE A 437 16.96 8.89 -1.99
CA PHE A 437 17.23 8.99 -0.55
C PHE A 437 18.73 9.13 -0.24
N PRO A 438 19.11 9.54 0.98
CA PRO A 438 20.46 9.35 1.48
C PRO A 438 20.89 7.87 1.43
N LYS A 439 22.19 7.62 1.28
CA LYS A 439 22.73 6.27 1.42
C LYS A 439 22.51 5.77 2.85
N ASP A 440 22.08 4.52 2.99
CA ASP A 440 21.83 3.85 4.27
C ASP A 440 20.67 4.47 5.10
N HIS A 441 19.80 5.28 4.47
CA HIS A 441 18.64 5.93 5.12
C HIS A 441 17.72 4.97 5.88
N THR A 442 17.54 3.74 5.38
CA THR A 442 16.73 2.69 6.03
C THR A 442 17.57 1.61 6.72
N ARG A 443 18.88 1.81 6.88
CA ARG A 443 19.79 0.84 7.54
C ARG A 443 19.48 0.74 9.04
N GLY A 444 19.76 -0.43 9.62
CA GLY A 444 19.36 -0.80 10.99
C GLY A 444 18.02 -1.51 11.08
N PHE A 445 17.22 -1.52 10.01
CA PHE A 445 15.93 -2.22 9.93
C PHE A 445 16.04 -3.52 9.11
N GLY A 446 15.19 -4.50 9.43
CA GLY A 446 15.16 -5.80 8.76
C GLY A 446 14.92 -5.68 7.25
N LYS A 447 15.60 -6.51 6.44
CA LYS A 447 15.65 -6.37 4.97
C LYS A 447 14.26 -6.32 4.30
N THR A 448 13.30 -7.13 4.76
CA THR A 448 11.91 -7.10 4.28
C THR A 448 11.21 -5.76 4.56
N GLN A 449 11.42 -5.17 5.74
CA GLN A 449 10.86 -3.87 6.08
C GLN A 449 11.48 -2.74 5.25
N ARG A 450 12.81 -2.78 5.01
CA ARG A 450 13.49 -1.82 4.12
C ARG A 450 12.85 -1.81 2.73
N TYR A 451 12.68 -2.98 2.11
CA TYR A 451 12.03 -3.08 0.80
C TYR A 451 10.57 -2.60 0.81
N LYS A 452 9.78 -2.97 1.84
CA LYS A 452 8.38 -2.51 2.00
C LYS A 452 8.29 -0.99 2.08
N SER A 453 9.14 -0.37 2.90
CA SER A 453 9.20 1.09 3.07
C SER A 453 9.66 1.81 1.79
N LEU A 454 10.71 1.32 1.13
CA LEU A 454 11.26 1.92 -0.10
C LEU A 454 10.33 1.78 -1.32
N GLY A 455 9.64 0.64 -1.47
CA GLY A 455 8.66 0.47 -2.55
C GLY A 455 7.55 1.52 -2.49
N ASN A 456 7.02 1.76 -1.29
CA ASN A 456 5.90 2.68 -1.07
C ASN A 456 6.30 4.18 -0.97
N SER A 457 7.55 4.50 -0.63
CA SER A 457 8.02 5.90 -0.50
C SER A 457 7.95 6.71 -1.80
N PHE A 458 8.02 8.04 -1.73
CA PHE A 458 8.17 8.89 -2.92
C PHE A 458 9.49 8.63 -3.68
N GLN A 459 9.51 9.04 -4.94
CA GLN A 459 10.77 9.30 -5.66
C GLN A 459 11.13 10.77 -5.39
N VAL A 460 12.23 10.97 -4.66
CA VAL A 460 12.59 12.25 -4.03
C VAL A 460 12.84 13.34 -5.07
N ASP A 461 13.55 13.06 -6.15
CA ASP A 461 13.91 14.06 -7.17
C ASP A 461 12.68 14.55 -7.97
N THR A 462 11.68 13.68 -8.13
CA THR A 462 10.38 14.01 -8.75
C THR A 462 9.57 14.94 -7.86
N VAL A 463 9.46 14.64 -6.56
CA VAL A 463 8.77 15.50 -5.60
C VAL A 463 9.52 16.82 -5.41
N ALA A 464 10.85 16.78 -5.29
CA ALA A 464 11.68 17.97 -5.19
C ALA A 464 11.56 18.88 -6.42
N TYR A 465 11.40 18.33 -7.64
CA TYR A 465 11.15 19.16 -8.81
C TYR A 465 9.87 20.00 -8.67
N HIS A 466 8.78 19.40 -8.18
CA HIS A 466 7.51 20.11 -7.97
C HIS A 466 7.56 21.07 -6.77
N LEU A 467 8.21 20.69 -5.67
CA LEU A 467 8.36 21.52 -4.46
C LEU A 467 9.39 22.65 -4.62
N SER A 468 10.24 22.62 -5.66
CA SER A 468 11.36 23.56 -5.83
C SER A 468 10.96 25.04 -5.82
N VAL A 469 9.74 25.37 -6.25
CA VAL A 469 9.17 26.74 -6.22
C VAL A 469 9.07 27.31 -4.80
N LEU A 470 8.91 26.47 -3.78
CA LEU A 470 8.77 26.89 -2.39
C LEU A 470 10.07 27.50 -1.84
N ARG A 471 11.24 27.15 -2.38
CA ARG A 471 12.54 27.65 -1.92
C ARG A 471 12.64 29.17 -1.98
N ASP A 472 12.22 29.75 -3.11
CA ASP A 472 12.35 31.19 -3.35
C ASP A 472 11.16 31.98 -2.77
N MET A 473 10.07 31.28 -2.42
CA MET A 473 8.88 31.83 -1.76
C MET A 473 9.02 31.88 -0.22
N PHE A 474 9.75 30.93 0.37
CA PHE A 474 9.89 30.77 1.83
C PHE A 474 11.36 30.77 2.27
N PRO A 475 12.10 31.89 2.09
CA PRO A 475 13.53 31.97 2.41
C PRO A 475 13.85 31.80 3.91
N ASN A 476 12.86 32.04 4.79
CA ASN A 476 12.96 31.82 6.24
C ASN A 476 12.58 30.38 6.67
N GLY A 477 12.40 29.47 5.71
CA GLY A 477 11.91 28.11 5.94
C GLY A 477 10.40 28.02 6.13
N ILE A 478 9.89 26.79 6.24
CA ILE A 478 8.45 26.45 6.24
C ILE A 478 8.01 25.62 7.46
N THR A 479 6.71 25.69 7.78
CA THR A 479 5.99 24.72 8.62
C THR A 479 5.27 23.70 7.72
N VAL A 480 5.41 22.39 7.98
CA VAL A 480 4.83 21.32 7.16
C VAL A 480 3.89 20.42 7.98
N LEU A 481 2.75 20.06 7.41
CA LEU A 481 1.92 18.94 7.83
C LEU A 481 2.09 17.81 6.82
N SER A 482 2.53 16.64 7.28
CA SER A 482 2.88 15.50 6.43
C SER A 482 1.99 14.32 6.79
N LEU A 483 1.20 13.85 5.82
CA LEU A 483 0.19 12.81 6.00
C LEU A 483 0.60 11.55 5.23
N PHE A 484 0.63 10.41 5.93
CA PHE A 484 1.16 9.14 5.41
C PHE A 484 2.65 9.27 5.05
N THR A 485 3.42 9.89 5.96
CA THR A 485 4.80 10.36 5.73
C THR A 485 5.77 9.27 5.27
N GLY A 486 5.54 8.01 5.66
CA GLY A 486 6.45 6.90 5.39
C GLY A 486 7.85 7.20 5.94
N ILE A 487 8.88 6.97 5.12
CA ILE A 487 10.29 7.21 5.48
C ILE A 487 10.77 8.65 5.23
N GLY A 488 9.88 9.65 5.28
CA GLY A 488 10.27 11.05 5.15
C GLY A 488 10.50 11.53 3.71
N GLY A 489 9.72 11.03 2.75
CA GLY A 489 9.99 11.28 1.32
C GLY A 489 9.81 12.74 0.88
N GLY A 490 8.97 13.51 1.55
CA GLY A 490 8.79 14.95 1.27
C GLY A 490 9.83 15.80 1.99
N GLU A 491 10.16 15.42 3.21
CA GLU A 491 11.10 16.06 4.13
C GLU A 491 12.53 15.98 3.57
N VAL A 492 12.92 14.81 3.06
CA VAL A 492 14.19 14.60 2.34
C VAL A 492 14.24 15.44 1.06
N ALA A 493 13.11 15.61 0.34
CA ALA A 493 13.04 16.45 -0.85
C ALA A 493 13.21 17.95 -0.51
N LEU A 494 12.53 18.44 0.53
CA LEU A 494 12.64 19.81 1.04
C LEU A 494 14.05 20.13 1.53
N HIS A 495 14.65 19.23 2.32
CA HIS A 495 16.03 19.37 2.78
C HIS A 495 17.03 19.41 1.61
N LYS A 496 16.88 18.53 0.60
CA LYS A 496 17.73 18.57 -0.61
C LYS A 496 17.55 19.83 -1.46
N LEU A 497 16.41 20.51 -1.38
CA LEU A 497 16.19 21.82 -2.01
C LEU A 497 16.84 22.97 -1.22
N GLY A 498 17.40 22.71 -0.03
CA GLY A 498 17.90 23.73 0.88
C GLY A 498 16.81 24.48 1.66
N ILE A 499 15.57 23.97 1.65
CA ILE A 499 14.44 24.60 2.34
C ILE A 499 14.49 24.19 3.81
N HIS A 500 14.72 25.15 4.69
CA HIS A 500 14.70 24.91 6.14
C HIS A 500 13.27 24.55 6.59
N MET A 501 13.13 23.47 7.37
CA MET A 501 11.86 23.08 7.97
C MET A 501 11.85 23.54 9.44
N ARG A 502 11.06 24.58 9.73
CA ARG A 502 10.93 25.18 11.07
C ARG A 502 10.27 24.19 12.04
N ALA A 503 9.16 23.60 11.58
CA ALA A 503 8.48 22.51 12.24
C ALA A 503 7.80 21.59 11.22
N VAL A 504 7.75 20.30 11.55
CA VAL A 504 7.02 19.26 10.80
C VAL A 504 6.13 18.51 11.77
N VAL A 505 4.86 18.36 11.41
CA VAL A 505 3.91 17.46 12.06
C VAL A 505 3.69 16.29 11.10
N SER A 506 4.24 15.12 11.43
CA SER A 506 4.27 13.94 10.55
C SER A 506 3.38 12.82 11.09
N ILE A 507 2.39 12.41 10.30
CA ILE A 507 1.44 11.34 10.59
C ILE A 507 1.89 10.09 9.82
N GLU A 508 2.22 9.01 10.53
CA GLU A 508 2.69 7.76 9.92
C GLU A 508 2.43 6.56 10.84
N ILE A 509 1.63 5.60 10.38
CA ILE A 509 1.18 4.45 11.19
C ILE A 509 2.29 3.44 11.52
N CYS A 510 3.29 3.24 10.65
CA CYS A 510 4.32 2.24 10.89
C CYS A 510 5.42 2.77 11.82
N LYS A 511 5.52 2.18 13.03
CA LYS A 511 6.55 2.51 14.03
C LYS A 511 7.99 2.37 13.52
N ALA A 512 8.24 1.56 12.49
CA ALA A 512 9.53 1.47 11.82
C ALA A 512 9.80 2.67 10.89
N ASN A 513 8.80 3.12 10.13
CA ASN A 513 8.89 4.32 9.29
C ASN A 513 9.13 5.58 10.13
N ARG A 514 8.37 5.75 11.22
CA ARG A 514 8.59 6.80 12.24
C ARG A 514 10.04 6.84 12.73
N LYS A 515 10.55 5.70 13.23
CA LYS A 515 11.97 5.60 13.64
C LYS A 515 12.99 5.92 12.52
N ILE A 516 12.69 5.64 11.26
CA ILE A 516 13.55 6.03 10.12
C ILE A 516 13.54 7.55 9.94
N LEU A 517 12.37 8.18 9.90
CA LEU A 517 12.22 9.64 9.80
C LEU A 517 12.91 10.35 10.97
N ARG A 518 12.63 9.92 12.21
CA ARG A 518 13.23 10.47 13.44
C ARG A 518 14.76 10.38 13.41
N SER A 519 15.31 9.19 13.11
CA SER A 519 16.76 8.98 13.01
C SER A 519 17.40 9.91 11.97
N TRP A 520 16.76 10.11 10.82
CA TRP A 520 17.23 11.06 9.81
C TRP A 520 17.08 12.52 10.27
N TRP A 521 15.98 12.86 10.94
CA TRP A 521 15.70 14.20 11.45
C TRP A 521 16.78 14.66 12.43
N ASP A 522 17.04 13.85 13.45
CA ASP A 522 17.98 14.15 14.53
C ASP A 522 19.45 14.26 14.02
N GLN A 523 19.73 13.73 12.82
CA GLN A 523 21.02 13.85 12.13
C GLN A 523 21.12 15.07 11.18
N THR A 524 20.01 15.68 10.76
CA THR A 524 20.02 16.61 9.61
C THR A 524 19.23 17.91 9.78
N GLN A 525 18.33 18.00 10.78
CA GLN A 525 17.43 19.14 10.96
C GLN A 525 17.58 19.78 12.35
N THR A 526 17.26 21.06 12.44
CA THR A 526 17.26 21.84 13.69
C THR A 526 15.86 22.30 14.12
N GLY A 527 14.83 21.99 13.33
CA GLY A 527 13.43 22.34 13.62
C GLY A 527 12.74 21.34 14.55
N THR A 528 11.47 21.60 14.84
CA THR A 528 10.62 20.71 15.67
C THR A 528 9.97 19.60 14.84
N LEU A 529 10.22 18.33 15.17
CA LEU A 529 9.47 17.19 14.61
C LEU A 529 8.48 16.61 15.63
N ILE A 530 7.19 16.79 15.37
CA ILE A 530 6.09 16.13 16.08
C ILE A 530 5.64 14.93 15.26
N GLU A 531 5.65 13.74 15.87
CA GLU A 531 5.15 12.52 15.25
C GLU A 531 3.78 12.16 15.82
N ILE A 532 2.87 11.73 14.95
CA ILE A 532 1.53 11.26 15.28
C ILE A 532 1.35 9.87 14.63
N ASP A 533 0.73 8.95 15.37
CA ASP A 533 0.60 7.55 14.95
C ASP A 533 -0.50 7.35 13.89
N ASP A 534 -1.73 7.82 14.11
CA ASP A 534 -2.84 7.65 13.17
C ASP A 534 -3.39 9.01 12.66
N VAL A 535 -3.80 9.03 11.40
CA VAL A 535 -4.54 10.13 10.80
C VAL A 535 -5.94 10.28 11.41
N LYS A 536 -6.54 9.16 11.85
CA LYS A 536 -7.87 9.11 12.47
C LYS A 536 -7.89 9.70 13.88
N SER A 537 -6.77 9.65 14.62
CA SER A 537 -6.69 10.27 15.94
C SER A 537 -6.67 11.80 15.90
N LEU A 538 -6.20 12.40 14.80
CA LEU A 538 -6.00 13.84 14.69
C LEU A 538 -7.34 14.58 14.53
N LYS A 539 -7.77 15.27 15.58
CA LYS A 539 -9.04 16.03 15.65
C LYS A 539 -8.86 17.48 15.22
N ASP A 540 -9.98 18.12 14.85
CA ASP A 540 -9.96 19.50 14.33
C ASP A 540 -9.47 20.53 15.38
N ASP A 541 -9.75 20.32 16.67
CA ASP A 541 -9.21 21.14 17.76
C ASP A 541 -7.68 21.03 17.89
N GLU A 542 -7.11 19.84 17.64
CA GLU A 542 -5.66 19.62 17.66
C GLU A 542 -5.01 20.25 16.43
N ILE A 543 -5.66 20.15 15.26
CA ILE A 543 -5.23 20.84 14.03
C ILE A 543 -5.21 22.35 14.26
N ALA A 544 -6.26 22.92 14.85
CA ALA A 544 -6.32 24.33 15.22
C ALA A 544 -5.23 24.72 16.24
N SER A 545 -4.96 23.86 17.23
CA SER A 545 -3.88 24.04 18.20
C SER A 545 -2.50 24.07 17.53
N TYR A 546 -2.20 23.16 16.59
CA TYR A 546 -0.95 23.18 15.82
C TYR A 546 -0.86 24.40 14.89
N VAL A 547 -1.96 24.77 14.22
CA VAL A 547 -2.04 25.98 13.39
C VAL A 547 -1.72 27.23 14.22
N HIS A 548 -2.35 27.41 15.38
CA HIS A 548 -2.06 28.54 16.26
C HIS A 548 -0.63 28.51 16.81
N ARG A 549 -0.13 27.34 17.22
CA ARG A 549 1.23 27.15 17.76
C ARG A 549 2.34 27.49 16.77
N PHE A 550 2.14 27.24 15.47
CA PHE A 550 3.17 27.40 14.45
C PHE A 550 2.94 28.58 13.49
N GLY A 551 1.86 29.35 13.66
CA GLY A 551 1.49 30.43 12.74
C GLY A 551 0.94 29.93 11.40
N GLY A 552 0.32 28.74 11.40
CA GLY A 552 -0.18 28.05 10.21
C GLY A 552 0.79 27.02 9.62
N PHE A 553 0.31 26.33 8.58
CA PHE A 553 1.10 25.40 7.77
C PHE A 553 1.33 26.00 6.38
N ASP A 554 2.58 26.07 5.95
CA ASP A 554 2.92 26.55 4.60
C ASP A 554 2.67 25.45 3.55
N LEU A 555 2.84 24.17 3.94
CA LEU A 555 2.64 22.98 3.10
C LEU A 555 1.91 21.86 3.85
N VAL A 556 0.86 21.31 3.22
CA VAL A 556 0.17 20.06 3.60
C VAL A 556 0.47 19.00 2.53
N ILE A 557 1.39 18.08 2.80
CA ILE A 557 1.85 17.05 1.87
C ILE A 557 1.32 15.67 2.26
N GLY A 558 1.03 14.81 1.30
CA GLY A 558 0.73 13.41 1.57
C GLY A 558 0.73 12.51 0.33
N GLY A 559 0.80 11.19 0.56
CA GLY A 559 0.73 10.18 -0.49
C GLY A 559 -0.29 9.10 -0.14
N SER A 560 -1.00 8.58 -1.14
CA SER A 560 -1.99 7.54 -0.90
C SER A 560 -1.34 6.26 -0.36
N PRO A 561 -1.84 5.66 0.75
CA PRO A 561 -1.33 4.39 1.27
C PRO A 561 -1.72 3.20 0.35
N CYS A 562 -0.98 3.06 -0.76
CA CYS A 562 -1.33 2.30 -1.97
C CYS A 562 -1.39 0.75 -1.87
N ASN A 563 -1.82 0.17 -0.75
CA ASN A 563 -2.01 -1.30 -0.64
C ASN A 563 -3.12 -1.84 -1.58
N ASN A 564 -4.27 -1.13 -1.67
CA ASN A 564 -5.43 -1.58 -2.46
C ASN A 564 -5.51 -0.94 -3.86
N LEU A 565 -4.62 0.01 -4.16
CA LEU A 565 -4.55 0.74 -5.44
C LEU A 565 -3.40 0.24 -6.35
N ALA A 566 -2.39 -0.44 -5.79
CA ALA A 566 -1.29 -1.00 -6.56
C ALA A 566 -1.69 -2.30 -7.27
N GLY A 567 -1.46 -2.38 -8.59
CA GLY A 567 -1.93 -3.46 -9.47
C GLY A 567 -1.35 -4.88 -9.25
N SER A 568 -0.59 -5.11 -8.18
CA SER A 568 -0.08 -6.43 -7.78
C SER A 568 -1.14 -7.25 -7.03
N ASN A 569 -2.06 -6.58 -6.30
CA ASN A 569 -3.20 -7.22 -5.65
C ASN A 569 -4.39 -7.22 -6.61
N ARG A 570 -4.56 -8.30 -7.38
CA ARG A 570 -5.67 -8.43 -8.37
C ARG A 570 -7.03 -8.80 -7.76
N HIS A 571 -7.08 -9.22 -6.49
CA HIS A 571 -8.26 -9.87 -5.89
C HIS A 571 -9.09 -9.00 -4.91
N HIS A 572 -8.55 -7.89 -4.42
CA HIS A 572 -9.29 -6.86 -3.67
C HIS A 572 -9.00 -5.52 -4.32
N ARG A 573 -10.04 -4.82 -4.78
CA ARG A 573 -9.93 -3.71 -5.75
C ARG A 573 -11.03 -2.67 -5.53
N ASP A 574 -11.25 -2.38 -4.26
CA ASP A 574 -12.50 -1.83 -3.73
C ASP A 574 -12.56 -0.29 -3.86
N GLY A 575 -12.02 0.23 -4.97
CA GLY A 575 -12.07 1.64 -5.36
C GLY A 575 -11.59 2.61 -4.29
N LEU A 576 -12.45 3.58 -3.96
CA LEU A 576 -12.32 4.48 -2.82
C LEU A 576 -13.18 4.07 -1.61
N GLU A 577 -13.79 2.88 -1.66
CA GLU A 577 -14.66 2.33 -0.61
C GLU A 577 -13.95 1.30 0.29
N GLY A 578 -12.83 0.71 -0.15
CA GLY A 578 -12.01 -0.19 0.68
C GLY A 578 -11.28 0.53 1.84
N GLU A 579 -10.98 -0.22 2.91
CA GLU A 579 -10.46 0.29 4.19
C GLU A 579 -9.28 1.29 4.04
N HIS A 580 -8.24 0.92 3.29
CA HIS A 580 -7.07 1.77 3.06
C HIS A 580 -7.35 2.98 2.16
N SER A 581 -8.39 2.92 1.33
CA SER A 581 -8.78 4.00 0.43
C SER A 581 -9.62 5.08 1.12
N SER A 582 -10.31 4.73 2.22
CA SER A 582 -11.02 5.70 3.09
C SER A 582 -10.13 6.84 3.57
N LEU A 583 -8.83 6.56 3.74
CA LEU A 583 -7.81 7.50 4.23
C LEU A 583 -7.58 8.71 3.30
N PHE A 584 -8.08 8.68 2.06
CA PHE A 584 -8.18 9.89 1.22
C PHE A 584 -9.15 10.93 1.80
N TYR A 585 -10.28 10.50 2.38
CA TYR A 585 -11.24 11.42 2.99
C TYR A 585 -10.67 12.05 4.26
N ASP A 586 -9.82 11.34 5.01
CA ASP A 586 -9.05 11.92 6.11
C ASP A 586 -8.05 13.00 5.65
N TYR A 587 -7.34 12.78 4.53
CA TYR A 587 -6.50 13.82 3.93
C TYR A 587 -7.31 15.08 3.56
N PHE A 588 -8.48 14.90 2.94
CA PHE A 588 -9.38 16.00 2.58
C PHE A 588 -9.96 16.71 3.81
N ARG A 589 -10.40 15.96 4.82
CA ARG A 589 -10.86 16.48 6.13
C ARG A 589 -9.79 17.38 6.74
N ILE A 590 -8.60 16.85 6.96
CA ILE A 590 -7.49 17.56 7.60
C ILE A 590 -7.08 18.80 6.78
N LEU A 591 -7.01 18.71 5.45
CA LEU A 591 -6.72 19.86 4.59
C LEU A 591 -7.75 20.98 4.75
N ASN A 592 -9.04 20.66 4.87
CA ASN A 592 -10.09 21.64 5.13
C ASN A 592 -10.06 22.19 6.55
N SER A 593 -9.76 21.36 7.56
CA SER A 593 -9.61 21.80 8.95
C SER A 593 -8.42 22.75 9.11
N VAL A 594 -7.29 22.47 8.44
CA VAL A 594 -6.15 23.41 8.36
C VAL A 594 -6.55 24.70 7.66
N LYS A 595 -7.20 24.64 6.48
CA LYS A 595 -7.69 25.84 5.77
C LYS A 595 -8.63 26.68 6.63
N SER A 596 -9.56 26.04 7.33
CA SER A 596 -10.56 26.72 8.17
C SER A 596 -9.92 27.35 9.41
N ALA A 597 -9.01 26.64 10.08
CA ALA A 597 -8.24 27.19 11.19
C ALA A 597 -7.36 28.37 10.74
N MET A 598 -6.71 28.28 9.58
CA MET A 598 -5.88 29.35 9.02
C MET A 598 -6.69 30.56 8.51
N ALA A 599 -7.97 30.39 8.15
CA ALA A 599 -8.89 31.49 7.84
C ALA A 599 -9.47 32.18 9.09
N ASN A 600 -9.26 31.60 10.28
CA ASN A 600 -9.75 32.09 11.57
C ASN A 600 -8.64 32.68 12.47
N MET A 601 -7.42 32.89 11.93
CA MET A 601 -6.30 33.56 12.60
C MET A 601 -6.20 35.04 12.22
#